data_AF-A0A1C5X430-F1
#
_entry.id   AF-A0A1C5X430-F1
#
_cell.length_a   1.000
_cell.length_b   1.000
_cell.length_c   1.000
_cell.angle_alpha   90.00
_cell.angle_beta   90.00
_cell.angle_gamma   90.00
#
_symmetry.space_group_name_H-M   'P 1'
#
loop_
_entity.id
_entity.type
_entity.pdbx_description
1 polymer ?
#
loop_
_entity_poly.entity_id
_entity_poly.type
_entity_poly.pdbx_seq_one_letter_code
_entity_poly.pdbx_strand_id
1 'polypeptide(L)'
;MNTQKYDKDNPKLVNSMVCAIDILGFSQMIIDSCRDGYGDELLKDINYLINKNKQCIIPNKYSKGNIKIYTDNMIIGYPIKDDGEAELNEILDNVSEYQFNLSLEGLFVRGGVSVGEFYINEDIVFGPALLDAHNTESKLACYPRIILDDKTVKRLKKYINYYDVAPQYNKILIDSDGQWFLNYLNTIFKYYRECNNEYEFERIQLELLLRHKDKIEEMLNIHRKNIRVWDKYVWTANYHNYFCDLNFPDEKQLKISRKSLLSWPGQVLSDDL
;
A
#
# COMPACT_ATOMS: atom_id res chain seq x y z
N MET A 1 -5.86 -31.40 -9.27
CA MET A 1 -5.21 -31.01 -8.00
C MET A 1 -6.27 -30.40 -7.09
N ASN A 2 -6.32 -30.77 -5.81
CA ASN A 2 -7.33 -30.26 -4.88
C ASN A 2 -7.06 -28.78 -4.60
N THR A 3 -8.01 -27.93 -4.95
CA THR A 3 -7.98 -26.50 -4.60
C THR A 3 -8.06 -26.38 -3.08
N GLN A 4 -6.98 -25.91 -2.45
CA GLN A 4 -7.04 -25.49 -1.04
C GLN A 4 -7.98 -24.30 -0.95
N LYS A 5 -8.93 -24.35 -0.01
CA LYS A 5 -9.92 -23.31 0.25
C LYS A 5 -10.15 -23.22 1.75
N TYR A 6 -10.47 -22.03 2.25
CA TYR A 6 -10.97 -21.92 3.61
C TYR A 6 -12.33 -22.62 3.72
N ASP A 7 -12.46 -23.45 4.74
CA ASP A 7 -13.68 -24.18 5.05
C ASP A 7 -14.20 -23.66 6.40
N LYS A 8 -15.41 -23.08 6.40
CA LYS A 8 -16.02 -22.53 7.61
C LYS A 8 -16.48 -23.64 8.56
N ASP A 9 -16.92 -24.78 8.02
CA ASP A 9 -17.46 -25.90 8.78
C ASP A 9 -16.35 -26.84 9.28
N ASN A 10 -15.18 -26.81 8.64
CA ASN A 10 -14.00 -27.57 9.03
C ASN A 10 -12.72 -26.70 9.01
N PRO A 11 -12.52 -25.82 10.01
CA PRO A 11 -11.39 -24.90 10.05
C PRO A 11 -10.04 -25.63 10.00
N LYS A 12 -9.23 -25.32 8.99
CA LYS A 12 -7.88 -25.89 8.81
C LYS A 12 -6.94 -24.85 8.21
N LEU A 13 -5.70 -24.87 8.68
CA LEU A 13 -4.62 -24.11 8.06
C LEU A 13 -4.41 -24.61 6.62
N VAL A 14 -4.36 -23.67 5.69
CA VAL A 14 -4.00 -23.91 4.29
C VAL A 14 -2.84 -22.98 3.94
N ASN A 15 -2.04 -23.36 2.95
CA ASN A 15 -0.94 -22.50 2.52
C ASN A 15 -1.51 -21.32 1.73
N SER A 16 -1.21 -20.09 2.16
CA SER A 16 -1.80 -18.89 1.60
C SER A 16 -0.77 -17.77 1.45
N MET A 17 -1.02 -16.88 0.49
CA MET A 17 -0.45 -15.54 0.51
C MET A 17 -1.24 -14.70 1.51
N VAL A 18 -0.57 -13.99 2.40
CA VAL A 18 -1.20 -13.20 3.46
C VAL A 18 -0.66 -11.79 3.43
N CYS A 19 -1.53 -10.79 3.54
CA CYS A 19 -1.13 -9.41 3.70
C CYS A 19 -1.79 -8.80 4.93
N ALA A 20 -0.99 -8.13 5.76
CA ALA A 20 -1.45 -7.30 6.87
C ALA A 20 -1.14 -5.83 6.53
N ILE A 21 -2.13 -4.96 6.65
CA ILE A 21 -2.06 -3.55 6.29
C ILE A 21 -2.60 -2.71 7.44
N ASP A 22 -1.93 -1.58 7.71
CA ASP A 22 -2.24 -0.64 8.78
C ASP A 22 -2.26 0.80 8.24
N ILE A 23 -3.27 1.58 8.63
CA ILE A 23 -3.37 3.01 8.31
C ILE A 23 -2.44 3.81 9.23
N LEU A 24 -1.49 4.52 8.64
CA LEU A 24 -0.53 5.31 9.40
C LEU A 24 -1.19 6.49 10.11
N GLY A 25 -0.88 6.65 11.39
CA GLY A 25 -1.33 7.81 12.18
C GLY A 25 -2.79 7.74 12.62
N PHE A 26 -3.49 6.62 12.38
CA PHE A 26 -4.93 6.50 12.65
C PHE A 26 -5.32 6.82 14.09
N SER A 27 -4.55 6.35 15.09
CA SER A 27 -4.83 6.66 16.49
C SER A 27 -4.80 8.17 16.77
N GLN A 28 -3.85 8.89 16.15
CA GLN A 28 -3.74 10.34 16.29
C GLN A 28 -4.91 11.05 15.59
N MET A 29 -5.33 10.56 14.41
CA MET A 29 -6.51 11.08 13.70
C MET A 29 -7.78 10.97 14.55
N ILE A 30 -7.98 9.85 15.26
CA ILE A 30 -9.11 9.70 16.19
C ILE A 30 -9.01 10.71 17.33
N ILE A 31 -7.84 10.80 17.98
CA ILE A 31 -7.64 11.70 19.13
C ILE A 31 -7.94 13.15 18.73
N ASP A 32 -7.37 13.61 17.61
CA ASP A 32 -7.53 14.99 17.16
C ASP A 32 -8.98 15.26 16.72
N SER A 33 -9.60 14.36 15.95
CA SER A 33 -10.99 14.54 15.49
C SER A 33 -12.01 14.54 16.62
N CYS A 34 -11.85 13.68 17.63
CA CYS A 34 -12.71 13.69 18.81
C CYS A 34 -12.48 14.95 19.66
N ARG A 35 -11.24 15.41 19.80
CA ARG A 35 -10.92 16.64 20.54
C ARG A 35 -11.51 17.87 19.87
N ASP A 36 -11.42 17.94 18.54
CA ASP A 36 -11.77 19.12 17.75
C ASP A 36 -13.24 19.08 17.26
N GLY A 37 -14.01 18.04 17.64
CA GLY A 37 -15.45 17.97 17.47
C GLY A 37 -15.95 17.41 16.13
N TYR A 38 -15.07 16.85 15.29
CA TYR A 38 -15.41 16.31 13.96
C TYR A 38 -15.26 14.77 13.86
N GLY A 39 -15.16 14.06 14.99
CA GLY A 39 -14.98 12.60 15.02
C GLY A 39 -16.02 11.79 14.22
N ASP A 40 -17.29 12.20 14.25
CA ASP A 40 -18.35 11.54 13.47
C ASP A 40 -18.18 11.72 11.95
N GLU A 41 -17.64 12.86 11.53
CA GLU A 41 -17.35 13.15 10.12
C GLU A 41 -16.18 12.29 9.64
N LEU A 42 -15.10 12.24 10.44
CA LEU A 42 -13.95 11.38 10.17
C LEU A 42 -14.38 9.90 10.03
N LEU A 43 -15.26 9.42 10.93
CA LEU A 43 -15.76 8.05 10.87
C LEU A 43 -16.54 7.79 9.56
N LYS A 44 -17.40 8.72 9.15
CA LYS A 44 -18.16 8.61 7.89
C LYS A 44 -17.23 8.57 6.69
N ASP A 45 -16.22 9.42 6.68
CA ASP A 45 -15.25 9.51 5.58
C ASP A 45 -14.42 8.23 5.48
N ILE A 46 -13.86 7.75 6.59
CA ILE A 46 -13.08 6.51 6.62
C ILE A 46 -13.95 5.31 6.21
N ASN A 47 -15.17 5.21 6.74
CA ASN A 47 -16.09 4.14 6.36
C ASN A 47 -16.44 4.18 4.87
N TYR A 48 -16.65 5.37 4.30
CA TYR A 48 -16.88 5.53 2.87
C TYR A 48 -15.65 5.11 2.05
N LEU A 49 -14.47 5.60 2.41
CA LEU A 49 -13.22 5.31 1.71
C LEU A 49 -12.85 3.83 1.72
N ILE A 50 -12.98 3.17 2.87
CA ILE A 50 -12.74 1.73 2.99
C ILE A 50 -13.77 0.96 2.13
N ASN A 51 -15.05 1.32 2.19
CA ASN A 51 -16.09 0.62 1.43
C ASN A 51 -16.01 0.85 -0.08
N LYS A 52 -15.55 2.02 -0.51
CA LYS A 52 -15.30 2.34 -1.92
C LYS A 52 -14.15 1.50 -2.47
N ASN A 53 -13.07 1.37 -1.70
CA ASN A 53 -11.83 0.74 -2.17
C ASN A 53 -11.72 -0.76 -1.85
N LYS A 54 -12.59 -1.32 -1.00
CA LYS A 54 -12.57 -2.77 -0.70
C LYS A 54 -12.70 -3.65 -1.94
N GLN A 55 -13.41 -3.18 -2.97
CA GLN A 55 -13.65 -3.95 -4.21
C GLN A 55 -12.34 -4.29 -4.95
N CYS A 56 -11.33 -3.43 -4.86
CA CYS A 56 -10.00 -3.68 -5.45
C CYS A 56 -9.29 -4.88 -4.81
N ILE A 57 -9.67 -5.25 -3.58
CA ILE A 57 -9.03 -6.33 -2.83
C ILE A 57 -9.89 -7.60 -2.82
N ILE A 58 -11.18 -7.47 -3.12
CA ILE A 58 -12.07 -8.63 -3.18
C ILE A 58 -11.54 -9.56 -4.28
N PRO A 59 -11.17 -10.80 -3.92
CA PRO A 59 -10.66 -11.78 -4.87
C PRO A 59 -11.69 -12.01 -5.97
N ASN A 60 -11.33 -11.65 -7.19
CA ASN A 60 -12.29 -11.62 -8.29
C ASN A 60 -11.81 -12.40 -9.51
N LYS A 61 -10.57 -12.92 -9.51
CA LYS A 61 -9.98 -13.52 -10.71
C LYS A 61 -9.47 -14.95 -10.52
N TYR A 62 -8.59 -15.21 -9.55
CA TYR A 62 -7.92 -16.52 -9.46
C TYR A 62 -8.04 -17.18 -8.07
N SER A 63 -8.05 -16.37 -7.01
CA SER A 63 -8.12 -16.82 -5.63
C SER A 63 -9.53 -16.75 -5.04
N LYS A 64 -9.82 -17.67 -4.10
CA LYS A 64 -10.98 -17.59 -3.20
C LYS A 64 -10.52 -17.07 -1.85
N GLY A 65 -9.99 -15.86 -1.85
CA GLY A 65 -9.48 -15.23 -0.64
C GLY A 65 -10.57 -14.66 0.26
N ASN A 66 -10.18 -14.33 1.49
CA ASN A 66 -11.03 -13.61 2.42
C ASN A 66 -10.28 -12.38 2.92
N ILE A 67 -11.05 -11.36 3.29
CA ILE A 67 -10.55 -10.11 3.84
C ILE A 67 -11.22 -9.91 5.19
N LYS A 68 -10.46 -9.42 6.17
CA LYS A 68 -10.97 -8.93 7.43
C LYS A 68 -10.48 -7.52 7.67
N ILE A 69 -11.41 -6.62 7.98
CA ILE A 69 -11.12 -5.20 8.20
C ILE A 69 -11.50 -4.89 9.65
N TYR A 70 -10.55 -4.33 10.38
CA TYR A 70 -10.68 -3.80 11.73
C TYR A 70 -10.29 -2.32 11.69
N THR A 71 -11.21 -1.44 11.28
CA THR A 71 -11.02 0.02 11.22
C THR A 71 -9.71 0.49 10.55
N ASP A 72 -8.60 0.53 11.28
CA ASP A 72 -7.24 0.89 10.85
C ASP A 72 -6.43 -0.26 10.26
N ASN A 73 -6.77 -1.50 10.60
CA ASN A 73 -6.06 -2.69 10.22
C ASN A 73 -6.86 -3.54 9.23
N MET A 74 -6.17 -4.15 8.29
CA MET A 74 -6.77 -5.05 7.32
C MET A 74 -5.89 -6.27 7.10
N ILE A 75 -6.53 -7.43 7.05
CA ILE A 75 -5.88 -8.72 6.80
C ILE A 75 -6.52 -9.35 5.58
N ILE A 76 -5.67 -9.80 4.65
CA ILE A 76 -6.07 -10.45 3.41
C ILE A 76 -5.37 -11.80 3.34
N GLY A 77 -6.08 -12.87 2.97
CA GLY A 77 -5.47 -14.17 2.76
C GLY A 77 -5.98 -14.88 1.53
N TYR A 78 -5.09 -15.24 0.61
CA TYR A 78 -5.40 -15.92 -0.65
C TYR A 78 -4.83 -17.35 -0.62
N PRO A 79 -5.67 -18.41 -0.56
CA PRO A 79 -5.21 -19.80 -0.60
C PRO A 79 -4.45 -20.07 -1.90
N ILE A 80 -3.24 -20.61 -1.76
CA ILE A 80 -2.37 -20.93 -2.89
C ILE A 80 -2.80 -22.23 -3.56
N LYS A 81 -2.81 -22.22 -4.90
CA LYS A 81 -2.91 -23.43 -5.72
C LYS A 81 -1.60 -23.65 -6.46
N ASP A 82 -1.32 -24.92 -6.75
CA ASP A 82 -0.14 -25.34 -7.52
C ASP A 82 1.15 -24.69 -7.00
N ASP A 83 1.82 -23.90 -7.84
CA ASP A 83 3.03 -23.20 -7.48
C ASP A 83 2.78 -21.81 -6.90
N GLY A 84 1.56 -21.31 -6.78
CA GLY A 84 1.18 -20.04 -6.15
C GLY A 84 1.56 -18.75 -6.87
N GLU A 85 2.01 -18.81 -8.12
CA GLU A 85 2.39 -17.60 -8.85
C GLU A 85 1.19 -16.68 -9.10
N ALA A 86 0.05 -17.26 -9.50
CA ALA A 86 -1.16 -16.52 -9.80
C ALA A 86 -1.67 -15.77 -8.57
N GLU A 87 -1.72 -16.43 -7.40
CA GLU A 87 -2.15 -15.81 -6.15
C GLU A 87 -1.18 -14.76 -5.64
N LEU A 88 0.14 -14.95 -5.84
CA LEU A 88 1.12 -13.90 -5.55
C LEU A 88 0.85 -12.70 -6.45
N ASN A 89 0.73 -12.91 -7.75
CA ASN A 89 0.53 -11.80 -8.68
C ASN A 89 -0.78 -11.05 -8.40
N GLU A 90 -1.86 -11.77 -8.08
CA GLU A 90 -3.15 -11.18 -7.70
C GLU A 90 -3.07 -10.38 -6.40
N ILE A 91 -2.43 -10.90 -5.33
CA ILE A 91 -2.32 -10.16 -4.06
C ILE A 91 -1.46 -8.90 -4.23
N LEU A 92 -0.35 -8.97 -4.97
CA LEU A 92 0.49 -7.80 -5.22
C LEU A 92 -0.27 -6.72 -6.01
N ASP A 93 -1.07 -7.13 -7.00
CA ASP A 93 -1.87 -6.21 -7.81
C ASP A 93 -2.97 -5.51 -7.00
N ASN A 94 -3.76 -6.30 -6.27
CA ASN A 94 -4.91 -5.84 -5.52
C ASN A 94 -4.51 -4.93 -4.35
N VAL A 95 -3.45 -5.32 -3.63
CA VAL A 95 -2.94 -4.54 -2.50
C VAL A 95 -2.27 -3.24 -2.97
N SER A 96 -1.54 -3.27 -4.10
CA SER A 96 -0.98 -2.05 -4.70
C SER A 96 -2.06 -1.06 -5.09
N GLU A 97 -3.15 -1.55 -5.70
CA GLU A 97 -4.27 -0.69 -6.10
C GLU A 97 -4.99 -0.08 -4.89
N TYR A 98 -5.18 -0.87 -3.82
CA TYR A 98 -5.74 -0.34 -2.59
C TYR A 98 -4.85 0.73 -1.94
N GLN A 99 -3.54 0.48 -1.82
CA GLN A 99 -2.59 1.44 -1.29
C GLN A 99 -2.59 2.73 -2.12
N PHE A 100 -2.60 2.60 -3.44
CA PHE A 100 -2.67 3.73 -4.36
C PHE A 100 -3.94 4.55 -4.15
N ASN A 101 -5.11 3.92 -4.17
CA ASN A 101 -6.38 4.63 -4.06
C ASN A 101 -6.54 5.35 -2.71
N LEU A 102 -6.08 4.75 -1.60
CA LEU A 102 -6.09 5.42 -0.31
C LEU A 102 -5.12 6.62 -0.27
N SER A 103 -3.94 6.50 -0.88
CA SER A 103 -2.97 7.60 -0.92
C SER A 103 -3.48 8.84 -1.65
N LEU A 104 -4.35 8.67 -2.67
CA LEU A 104 -5.02 9.77 -3.38
C LEU A 104 -6.04 10.52 -2.51
N GLU A 105 -6.46 9.91 -1.39
CA GLU A 105 -7.41 10.45 -0.43
C GLU A 105 -6.69 10.96 0.83
N GLY A 106 -5.35 10.93 0.87
CA GLY A 106 -4.55 11.32 2.02
C GLY A 106 -4.45 10.24 3.12
N LEU A 107 -5.00 9.05 2.89
CA LEU A 107 -4.84 7.90 3.79
C LEU A 107 -3.65 7.06 3.35
N PHE A 108 -2.55 7.19 4.08
CA PHE A 108 -1.33 6.46 3.78
C PHE A 108 -1.26 5.19 4.62
N VAL A 109 -0.92 4.07 3.97
CA VAL A 109 -0.86 2.76 4.62
C VAL A 109 0.55 2.20 4.58
N ARG A 110 0.81 1.27 5.49
CA ARG A 110 1.97 0.39 5.51
C ARG A 110 1.51 -1.05 5.65
N GLY A 111 2.40 -2.01 5.38
CA GLY A 111 2.02 -3.40 5.50
C GLY A 111 3.13 -4.40 5.26
N GLY A 112 2.77 -5.67 5.42
CA GLY A 112 3.63 -6.82 5.19
C GLY A 112 2.90 -7.89 4.39
N VAL A 113 3.56 -8.44 3.38
CA VAL A 113 3.12 -9.61 2.61
C VAL A 113 3.99 -10.79 2.99
N SER A 114 3.35 -11.91 3.34
CA SER A 114 4.01 -13.16 3.70
C SER A 114 3.34 -14.34 3.00
N VAL A 115 3.98 -15.51 3.10
CA VAL A 115 3.46 -16.78 2.60
C VAL A 115 3.61 -17.88 3.66
N GLY A 116 2.55 -18.65 3.88
CA GLY A 116 2.59 -19.80 4.78
C GLY A 116 1.22 -20.29 5.22
N GLU A 117 1.21 -21.12 6.27
CA GLU A 117 -0.02 -21.65 6.85
C GLU A 117 -0.90 -20.52 7.44
N PHE A 118 -2.16 -20.50 7.01
CA PHE A 118 -3.13 -19.48 7.38
C PHE A 118 -4.56 -20.01 7.29
N TYR A 119 -5.43 -19.42 8.10
CA TYR A 119 -6.87 -19.60 8.06
C TYR A 119 -7.57 -18.30 8.41
N ILE A 120 -8.64 -18.01 7.69
CA ILE A 120 -9.48 -16.84 7.90
C ILE A 120 -10.94 -17.19 7.62
N ASN A 121 -11.83 -16.77 8.51
CA ASN A 121 -13.26 -16.72 8.28
C ASN A 121 -13.84 -15.42 8.87
N GLU A 122 -15.16 -15.33 9.00
CA GLU A 122 -15.84 -14.15 9.56
C GLU A 122 -15.37 -13.82 10.99
N ASP A 123 -15.11 -14.84 11.81
CA ASP A 123 -14.86 -14.69 13.25
C ASP A 123 -13.38 -14.78 13.61
N ILE A 124 -12.62 -15.59 12.89
CA ILE A 124 -11.26 -16.01 13.25
C ILE A 124 -10.27 -15.66 12.15
N VAL A 125 -9.09 -15.21 12.56
CA VAL A 125 -7.88 -15.16 11.73
C VAL A 125 -6.76 -15.84 12.50
N PHE A 126 -6.11 -16.83 11.89
CA PHE A 126 -5.15 -17.67 12.60
C PHE A 126 -4.08 -18.25 11.66
N GLY A 127 -2.83 -18.28 12.11
CA GLY A 127 -1.74 -18.99 11.43
C GLY A 127 -0.42 -18.24 11.46
N PRO A 128 0.72 -18.94 11.29
CA PRO A 128 2.05 -18.33 11.32
C PRO A 128 2.24 -17.26 10.24
N ALA A 129 1.63 -17.40 9.06
CA ALA A 129 1.74 -16.39 8.01
C ALA A 129 1.16 -15.02 8.45
N LEU A 130 0.12 -15.01 9.29
CA LEU A 130 -0.39 -13.78 9.89
C LEU A 130 0.68 -13.08 10.73
N LEU A 131 1.37 -13.85 11.57
CA LEU A 131 2.40 -13.33 12.46
C LEU A 131 3.58 -12.79 11.65
N ASP A 132 3.98 -13.48 10.59
CA ASP A 132 5.05 -13.03 9.70
C ASP A 132 4.67 -11.73 8.97
N ALA A 133 3.44 -11.64 8.45
CA ALA A 133 2.93 -10.43 7.78
C ALA A 133 2.86 -9.24 8.76
N HIS A 134 2.31 -9.45 9.95
CA HIS A 134 2.22 -8.42 10.98
C HIS A 134 3.58 -8.00 11.54
N ASN A 135 4.52 -8.94 11.72
CA ASN A 135 5.89 -8.61 12.12
C ASN A 135 6.58 -7.75 11.06
N THR A 136 6.37 -8.06 9.77
CA THR A 136 6.92 -7.29 8.65
C THR A 136 6.36 -5.88 8.64
N GLU A 137 5.03 -5.73 8.77
CA GLU A 137 4.36 -4.43 8.90
C GLU A 137 4.90 -3.62 10.09
N SER A 138 4.86 -4.19 11.30
CA SER A 138 5.15 -3.45 12.53
C SER A 138 6.63 -3.13 12.74
N LYS A 139 7.54 -3.97 12.24
CA LYS A 139 8.99 -3.85 12.50
C LYS A 139 9.80 -3.34 11.32
N LEU A 140 9.36 -3.61 10.08
CA LEU A 140 10.13 -3.28 8.87
C LEU A 140 9.47 -2.16 8.06
N ALA A 141 8.14 -2.05 8.08
CA ALA A 141 7.41 -1.01 7.35
C ALA A 141 7.33 0.30 8.14
N CYS A 142 8.50 0.93 8.35
CA CYS A 142 8.61 2.24 9.02
C CYS A 142 7.94 3.37 8.22
N TYR A 143 7.95 3.24 6.90
CA TYR A 143 7.42 4.20 5.93
C TYR A 143 6.08 3.75 5.33
N PRO A 144 5.34 4.65 4.63
CA PRO A 144 4.09 4.33 3.94
C PRO A 144 4.23 3.37 2.75
N ARG A 145 4.67 2.14 3.02
CA ARG A 145 4.97 1.10 2.03
C ARG A 145 4.58 -0.27 2.54
N ILE A 146 4.25 -1.16 1.60
CA ILE A 146 3.92 -2.56 1.89
C ILE A 146 5.11 -3.41 1.46
N ILE A 147 5.71 -4.12 2.42
CA ILE A 147 6.97 -4.87 2.26
C ILE A 147 6.68 -6.35 2.08
N LEU A 148 7.50 -7.05 1.30
CA LEU A 148 7.48 -8.50 1.18
C LEU A 148 8.47 -9.11 2.17
N ASP A 149 8.04 -10.11 2.93
CA ASP A 149 8.94 -10.86 3.80
C ASP A 149 9.96 -11.70 2.98
N ASP A 150 11.03 -12.16 3.64
CA ASP A 150 12.09 -12.92 2.97
C ASP A 150 11.59 -14.18 2.25
N LYS A 151 10.57 -14.84 2.79
CA LYS A 151 9.99 -16.05 2.19
C LYS A 151 9.27 -15.71 0.90
N THR A 152 8.52 -14.62 0.89
CA THR A 152 7.79 -14.11 -0.27
C THR A 152 8.76 -13.57 -1.32
N VAL A 153 9.82 -12.86 -0.93
CA VAL A 153 10.88 -12.41 -1.84
C VAL A 153 11.57 -13.60 -2.52
N LYS A 154 11.90 -14.66 -1.78
CA LYS A 154 12.48 -15.89 -2.36
C LYS A 154 11.56 -16.51 -3.40
N ARG A 155 10.26 -16.54 -3.13
CA ARG A 155 9.24 -17.08 -4.04
C ARG A 155 9.09 -16.20 -5.29
N LEU A 156 9.01 -14.88 -5.10
CA LEU A 156 8.97 -13.90 -6.19
C LEU A 156 10.18 -14.02 -7.12
N LYS A 157 11.40 -14.12 -6.57
CA LYS A 157 12.63 -14.30 -7.35
C LYS A 157 12.58 -15.56 -8.21
N LYS A 158 12.00 -16.65 -7.69
CA LYS A 158 11.81 -17.88 -8.46
C LYS A 158 10.94 -17.64 -9.69
N TYR A 159 9.83 -16.91 -9.55
CA TYR A 159 8.96 -16.58 -10.68
C TYR A 159 9.62 -15.65 -11.68
N ILE A 160 10.28 -14.59 -11.19
CA ILE A 160 10.97 -13.64 -12.07
C ILE A 160 11.99 -14.38 -12.96
N ASN A 161 12.72 -15.35 -12.40
CA ASN A 161 13.71 -16.13 -13.14
C ASN A 161 13.12 -17.13 -14.15
N TYR A 162 11.80 -17.38 -14.16
CA TYR A 162 11.16 -18.21 -15.17
C TYR A 162 10.87 -17.47 -16.48
N TYR A 163 10.93 -16.14 -16.49
CA TYR A 163 10.59 -15.31 -17.63
C TYR A 163 11.81 -14.51 -18.11
N ASP A 164 11.92 -14.30 -19.42
CA ASP A 164 12.88 -13.34 -19.98
C ASP A 164 12.53 -11.90 -19.56
N VAL A 165 11.23 -11.60 -19.48
CA VAL A 165 10.69 -10.34 -18.95
C VAL A 165 9.52 -10.67 -18.03
N ALA A 166 9.75 -10.65 -16.73
CA ALA A 166 8.75 -11.00 -15.73
C ALA A 166 7.69 -9.89 -15.56
N PRO A 167 6.38 -10.20 -15.58
CA PRO A 167 5.32 -9.21 -15.40
C PRO A 167 5.35 -8.52 -14.03
N GLN A 168 6.07 -9.09 -13.05
CA GLN A 168 6.22 -8.57 -11.70
C GLN A 168 7.31 -7.49 -11.59
N TYR A 169 8.16 -7.28 -12.60
CA TYR A 169 9.36 -6.42 -12.49
C TYR A 169 9.03 -4.97 -12.10
N ASN A 170 7.99 -4.39 -12.71
CA ASN A 170 7.59 -3.00 -12.42
C ASN A 170 6.69 -2.88 -11.18
N LYS A 171 6.27 -4.01 -10.59
CA LYS A 171 5.38 -4.04 -9.42
C LYS A 171 6.14 -3.93 -8.10
N ILE A 172 7.46 -4.10 -8.12
CA ILE A 172 8.29 -4.18 -6.93
C ILE A 172 9.49 -3.25 -7.08
N LEU A 173 9.82 -2.56 -6.00
CA LEU A 173 11.05 -1.78 -5.87
C LEU A 173 11.83 -2.27 -4.66
N ILE A 174 13.11 -1.93 -4.64
CA ILE A 174 14.01 -2.19 -3.51
C ILE A 174 14.42 -0.82 -2.97
N ASP A 175 14.19 -0.59 -1.69
CA ASP A 175 14.60 0.64 -1.04
C ASP A 175 16.05 0.56 -0.54
N SER A 176 16.59 1.69 -0.11
CA SER A 176 17.93 1.87 0.46
C SER A 176 18.23 0.99 1.67
N ASP A 177 17.22 0.54 2.41
CA ASP A 177 17.36 -0.41 3.52
C ASP A 177 17.30 -1.89 3.09
N GLY A 178 17.26 -2.14 1.78
CA GLY A 178 17.25 -3.48 1.18
C GLY A 178 15.88 -4.16 1.18
N GLN A 179 14.84 -3.53 1.73
CA GLN A 179 13.49 -4.10 1.77
C GLN A 179 12.82 -4.04 0.39
N TRP A 180 12.16 -5.12 0.01
CA TRP A 180 11.40 -5.22 -1.24
C TRP A 180 9.98 -4.76 -0.96
N PHE A 181 9.49 -3.76 -1.68
CA PHE A 181 8.17 -3.18 -1.43
C PHE A 181 7.37 -2.99 -2.71
N LEU A 182 6.04 -2.90 -2.55
CA LEU A 182 5.11 -2.68 -3.64
C LEU A 182 5.31 -1.31 -4.29
N ASN A 183 5.52 -1.30 -5.60
CA ASN A 183 5.50 -0.08 -6.42
C ASN A 183 4.05 0.33 -6.72
N TYR A 184 3.33 0.80 -5.71
CA TYR A 184 1.90 1.05 -5.84
C TYR A 184 1.54 2.11 -6.90
N LEU A 185 2.43 3.07 -7.20
CA LEU A 185 2.23 4.05 -8.27
C LEU A 185 2.22 3.40 -9.66
N ASN A 186 2.82 2.22 -9.84
CA ASN A 186 2.73 1.49 -11.11
C ASN A 186 1.29 1.10 -11.47
N THR A 187 0.36 1.16 -10.50
CA THR A 187 -1.08 0.97 -10.72
C THR A 187 -1.65 1.93 -11.75
N ILE A 188 -1.09 3.14 -11.92
CA ILE A 188 -1.60 4.11 -12.91
C ILE A 188 -1.61 3.55 -14.34
N PHE A 189 -0.70 2.60 -14.64
CA PHE A 189 -0.63 2.00 -15.97
C PHE A 189 -1.74 0.99 -16.25
N LYS A 190 -2.50 0.55 -15.22
CA LYS A 190 -3.63 -0.37 -15.38
C LYS A 190 -4.85 0.30 -15.99
N TYR A 191 -5.02 1.61 -15.78
CA TYR A 191 -6.16 2.39 -16.28
C TYR A 191 -6.20 2.52 -17.82
N TYR A 192 -5.19 2.03 -18.54
CA TYR A 192 -5.17 2.02 -20.00
C TYR A 192 -6.45 1.41 -20.59
N ARG A 193 -6.94 0.33 -19.98
CA ARG A 193 -8.14 -0.38 -20.45
C ARG A 193 -9.45 0.36 -20.20
N GLU A 194 -9.42 1.45 -19.43
CA GLU A 194 -10.58 2.28 -19.11
C GLU A 194 -10.63 3.55 -19.99
N CYS A 195 -9.61 3.78 -20.81
CA CYS A 195 -9.48 4.96 -21.65
C CYS A 195 -9.82 4.65 -23.11
N ASN A 196 -10.41 5.61 -23.83
CA ASN A 196 -10.79 5.44 -25.24
C ASN A 196 -9.60 5.62 -26.19
N ASN A 197 -8.56 6.35 -25.76
CA ASN A 197 -7.36 6.62 -26.55
C ASN A 197 -6.17 6.97 -25.64
N GLU A 198 -4.98 7.05 -26.25
CA GLU A 198 -3.71 7.29 -25.58
C GLU A 198 -3.64 8.68 -24.90
N TYR A 199 -4.22 9.72 -25.53
CA TYR A 199 -4.25 11.06 -24.95
C TYR A 199 -5.09 11.14 -23.67
N GLU A 200 -6.26 10.48 -23.65
CA GLU A 200 -7.09 10.39 -22.46
C GLU A 200 -6.35 9.65 -21.33
N PHE A 201 -5.66 8.57 -21.68
CA PHE A 201 -4.88 7.79 -20.73
C PHE A 201 -3.74 8.60 -20.12
N GLU A 202 -2.94 9.28 -20.93
CA GLU A 202 -1.87 10.15 -20.46
C GLU A 202 -2.41 11.24 -19.53
N ARG A 203 -3.51 11.90 -19.92
CA ARG A 203 -4.15 12.93 -19.09
C ARG A 203 -4.57 12.40 -17.72
N ILE A 204 -5.18 11.21 -17.66
CA ILE A 204 -5.59 10.57 -16.40
C ILE A 204 -4.37 10.25 -15.53
N GLN A 205 -3.28 9.75 -16.12
CA GLN A 205 -2.05 9.49 -15.37
C GLN A 205 -1.49 10.76 -14.72
N LEU A 206 -1.43 11.86 -15.48
CA LEU A 206 -0.97 13.15 -14.97
C LEU A 206 -1.88 13.67 -13.84
N GLU A 207 -3.20 13.59 -14.00
CA GLU A 207 -4.16 14.01 -12.99
C GLU A 207 -4.01 13.22 -11.69
N LEU A 208 -3.90 11.90 -11.78
CA LEU A 208 -3.73 11.05 -10.61
C LEU A 208 -2.39 11.30 -9.89
N LEU A 209 -1.30 11.53 -10.64
CA LEU A 209 0.00 11.85 -10.06
C LEU A 209 0.01 13.23 -9.41
N LEU A 210 -0.63 14.24 -10.02
CA LEU A 210 -0.81 15.56 -9.40
C LEU A 210 -1.59 15.44 -8.08
N ARG A 211 -2.70 14.70 -8.07
CA ARG A 211 -3.48 14.46 -6.87
C ARG A 211 -2.66 13.77 -5.76
N HIS A 212 -1.85 12.78 -6.13
CA HIS A 212 -0.95 12.12 -5.18
C HIS A 212 0.08 13.10 -4.61
N LYS A 213 0.69 13.93 -5.48
CA LYS A 213 1.61 15.00 -5.06
C LYS A 213 0.94 15.96 -4.08
N ASP A 214 -0.25 16.46 -4.40
CA ASP A 214 -0.96 17.44 -3.58
C ASP A 214 -1.22 16.89 -2.17
N LYS A 215 -1.60 15.60 -2.07
CA LYS A 215 -1.79 14.92 -0.79
C LYS A 215 -0.50 14.74 0.00
N ILE A 216 0.62 14.49 -0.65
CA ILE A 216 1.92 14.44 0.05
C ILE A 216 2.30 15.84 0.56
N GLU A 217 2.14 16.89 -0.26
CA GLU A 217 2.47 18.27 0.15
C GLU A 217 1.58 18.75 1.30
N GLU A 218 0.29 18.38 1.29
CA GLU A 218 -0.64 18.59 2.41
C GLU A 218 -0.12 17.94 3.70
N MET A 219 0.24 16.66 3.65
CA MET A 219 0.75 15.92 4.82
C MET A 219 2.09 16.46 5.33
N LEU A 220 3.00 16.84 4.43
CA LEU A 220 4.27 17.49 4.79
C LEU A 220 4.02 18.80 5.54
N ASN A 221 3.03 19.59 5.11
CA ASN A 221 2.70 20.85 5.77
C ASN A 221 2.04 20.64 7.14
N ILE A 222 1.05 19.76 7.23
CA ILE A 222 0.35 19.43 8.50
C ILE A 222 1.35 18.94 9.55
N HIS A 223 2.27 18.07 9.15
CA HIS A 223 3.22 17.44 10.07
C HIS A 223 4.56 18.15 10.17
N ARG A 224 4.72 19.37 9.63
CA ARG A 224 5.99 20.11 9.59
C ARG A 224 6.71 20.25 10.93
N LYS A 225 5.97 20.23 12.05
CA LYS A 225 6.51 20.32 13.42
C LYS A 225 6.79 18.97 14.08
N ASN A 226 6.27 17.87 13.53
CA ASN A 226 6.48 16.52 14.05
C ASN A 226 7.45 15.77 13.14
N ILE A 227 8.75 15.91 13.40
CA ILE A 227 9.81 15.40 12.53
C ILE A 227 9.69 13.90 12.24
N ARG A 228 9.23 13.10 13.22
CA ARG A 228 9.08 11.64 13.07
C ARG A 228 7.98 11.28 12.08
N VAL A 229 6.91 12.06 12.02
CA VAL A 229 5.81 11.84 11.08
C VAL A 229 6.13 12.50 9.74
N TRP A 230 6.71 13.69 9.77
CA TRP A 230 7.17 14.39 8.56
C TRP A 230 8.15 13.57 7.73
N ASP A 231 9.12 12.91 8.36
CA ASP A 231 10.10 12.05 7.69
C ASP A 231 9.44 10.92 6.88
N LYS A 232 8.29 10.41 7.35
CA LYS A 232 7.50 9.41 6.61
C LYS A 232 6.97 9.95 5.29
N TYR A 233 6.52 11.20 5.27
CA TYR A 233 6.02 11.85 4.07
C TYR A 233 7.14 12.35 3.17
N VAL A 234 8.33 12.66 3.72
CA VAL A 234 9.53 12.89 2.92
C VAL A 234 9.93 11.63 2.16
N TRP A 235 9.88 10.47 2.81
CA TRP A 235 10.10 9.20 2.13
C TRP A 235 9.11 9.02 0.97
N THR A 236 7.81 9.25 1.20
CA THR A 236 6.78 9.15 0.16
C THR A 236 6.99 10.15 -0.97
N ALA A 237 7.42 11.38 -0.67
CA ALA A 237 7.74 12.39 -1.66
C ALA A 237 8.93 11.97 -2.54
N ASN A 238 9.97 11.37 -1.93
CA ASN A 238 11.12 10.85 -2.66
C ASN A 238 10.73 9.66 -3.55
N TYR A 239 9.89 8.75 -3.05
CA TYR A 239 9.33 7.66 -3.85
C TYR A 239 8.50 8.18 -5.04
N HIS A 240 7.62 9.15 -4.81
CA HIS A 240 6.84 9.80 -5.87
C HIS A 240 7.74 10.45 -6.92
N ASN A 241 8.71 11.25 -6.49
CA ASN A 241 9.65 11.91 -7.39
C ASN A 241 10.49 10.91 -8.20
N TYR A 242 10.95 9.81 -7.57
CA TYR A 242 11.66 8.74 -8.26
C TYR A 242 10.79 8.13 -9.37
N PHE A 243 9.54 7.81 -9.05
CA PHE A 243 8.60 7.27 -10.03
C PHE A 243 8.34 8.23 -11.19
N CYS A 244 8.15 9.53 -10.91
CA CYS A 244 7.97 10.56 -11.92
C CYS A 244 9.24 10.80 -12.76
N ASP A 245 10.43 10.83 -12.14
CA ASP A 245 11.71 10.98 -12.87
C ASP A 245 11.95 9.81 -13.84
N LEU A 246 11.50 8.60 -13.49
CA LEU A 246 11.64 7.41 -14.34
C LEU A 246 10.63 7.36 -15.49
N ASN A 247 9.36 7.70 -15.23
CA ASN A 247 8.27 7.46 -16.16
C ASN A 247 7.75 8.72 -16.88
N PHE A 248 7.96 9.90 -16.29
CA PHE A 248 7.48 11.20 -16.79
C PHE A 248 8.57 12.29 -16.65
N PRO A 249 9.77 12.09 -17.24
CA PRO A 249 10.94 12.94 -16.99
C PRO A 249 10.75 14.41 -17.39
N ASP A 250 9.91 14.66 -18.40
CA ASP A 250 9.64 15.99 -18.94
C ASP A 250 8.58 16.77 -18.12
N GLU A 251 7.77 16.07 -17.32
CA GLU A 251 6.64 16.63 -16.57
C GLU A 251 7.06 17.17 -15.21
N LYS A 252 7.84 18.26 -15.22
CA LYS A 252 8.45 18.84 -14.02
C LYS A 252 7.44 19.27 -12.96
N GLN A 253 6.21 19.61 -13.34
CA GLN A 253 5.13 19.99 -12.43
C GLN A 253 4.67 18.85 -11.53
N LEU A 254 4.88 17.59 -11.92
CA LEU A 254 4.56 16.43 -11.07
C LEU A 254 5.51 16.33 -9.88
N LYS A 255 6.66 17.00 -9.91
CA LYS A 255 7.69 16.82 -8.89
C LYS A 255 7.47 17.70 -7.68
N ILE A 256 7.70 17.11 -6.52
CA ILE A 256 7.76 17.82 -5.23
C ILE A 256 9.16 18.43 -5.12
N SER A 257 9.24 19.70 -4.71
CA SER A 257 10.50 20.43 -4.64
C SER A 257 11.50 19.75 -3.70
N ARG A 258 12.67 19.33 -4.21
CA ARG A 258 13.71 18.73 -3.35
C ARG A 258 14.15 19.66 -2.22
N LYS A 259 14.04 20.98 -2.40
CA LYS A 259 14.37 21.96 -1.36
C LYS A 259 13.42 21.89 -0.16
N SER A 260 12.13 21.56 -0.36
CA SER A 260 11.17 21.40 0.73
C SER A 260 11.32 20.09 1.49
N LEU A 261 12.05 19.12 0.93
CA LEU A 261 12.32 17.82 1.54
C LEU A 261 13.60 17.81 2.40
N LEU A 262 14.31 18.94 2.48
CA LEU A 262 15.52 19.07 3.27
C LEU A 262 15.21 19.72 4.62
N SER A 263 15.75 19.14 5.69
CA SER A 263 15.68 19.72 7.04
C SER A 263 16.78 20.78 7.19
N TRP A 264 16.42 22.05 7.07
CA TRP A 264 17.34 23.18 7.26
C TRP A 264 17.17 23.80 8.65
N PRO A 265 18.26 24.14 9.36
CA PRO A 265 18.17 24.95 10.56
C PRO A 265 17.68 26.36 10.21
N GLY A 266 16.84 26.95 11.07
CA GLY A 266 16.33 28.31 10.93
C GLY A 266 16.95 29.27 11.94
N GLN A 267 16.95 30.57 11.62
CA GLN A 267 17.14 31.63 12.63
C GLN A 267 15.83 31.82 13.40
N VAL A 268 15.91 32.27 14.66
CA VAL A 268 14.72 32.67 15.44
C VAL A 268 14.06 33.86 14.75
N LEU A 269 12.80 33.72 14.38
CA LEU A 269 12.00 34.79 13.77
C LEU A 269 11.15 35.50 14.83
N SER A 270 10.62 36.68 14.50
CA SER A 270 9.73 37.44 15.39
C SER A 270 8.50 36.65 15.82
N ASP A 271 8.01 35.75 14.96
CA ASP A 271 6.83 34.93 15.19
C ASP A 271 7.11 33.71 16.08
N ASP A 272 8.40 33.45 16.40
CA ASP A 272 8.84 32.39 17.32
C ASP A 272 9.01 32.91 18.77
N LEU A 273 8.87 34.22 19.01
CA LEU A 273 8.97 34.90 20.30
C LEU A 273 7.58 35.20 20.89
#